data_AF-V4JUS5-F1
#
_entry.id   AF-V4JUS5-F1
#
_cell.length_a   1.000
_cell.length_b   1.000
_cell.length_c   1.000
_cell.angle_alpha   90.00
_cell.angle_beta   90.00
_cell.angle_gamma   90.00
#
_symmetry.space_group_name_H-M   'P 1'
#
loop_
_entity.id
_entity.type
_entity.pdbx_description
1 polymer ?
#
loop_
_entity_poly.entity_id
_entity_poly.type
_entity_poly.pdbx_seq_one_letter_code
_entity_poly.pdbx_strand_id
1 'polypeptide(L)'
;MMLLINEKYPPYNITLVRRAIAYAINTSQLAAVGENTQEEPCNISNGFGFLAPYSIYSESWGKYINMSIIQRYGWTFNLTEAQLLMQQVASEYGWHKNSQGYWVMPNGAVVNATIIVPYGWTDWMEDAELIAQNLSKIGIEASTVFPTFSQWYSDVATGEYSMALMWSWTGVIPATWFEYYFYTIGTAPVGSWAWADLERFNNSAAWTAYNDLREIFTINPVNMSALMPLYNQVVTIWLNYTPVIPLLTGGIWYEYSPTYWAGWPNETTGYLFPPAPWDSPGNAYVLVHLHPKGVTVTTTTPKPITVTYTTATTTTTNHDNDNYDHDDLSLDDHRHVGHHGSLVNAEHPDHDSDQAGDFNDLHCHSCRRDSHSGRADNLGGNEEVTPKPTSGVFL
;
A
#
# COMPACT_ATOMS: atom_id res chain seq x y z
N MET A 1 2.73 -7.10 -0.51
CA MET A 1 1.57 -7.34 0.37
C MET A 1 1.87 -6.99 1.83
N MET A 2 0.87 -6.45 2.54
CA MET A 2 0.93 -6.06 3.95
C MET A 2 -0.23 -6.67 4.75
N LEU A 3 0.00 -6.95 6.03
CA LEU A 3 -1.06 -7.14 7.01
C LEU A 3 -1.33 -5.82 7.71
N LEU A 4 -2.53 -5.27 7.49
CA LEU A 4 -3.06 -4.17 8.28
C LEU A 4 -3.61 -4.73 9.60
N ILE A 5 -3.35 -4.04 10.70
CA ILE A 5 -3.94 -4.33 12.01
C ILE A 5 -4.57 -3.04 12.52
N ASN A 6 -5.89 -3.01 12.64
CA ASN A 6 -6.59 -1.80 13.02
C ASN A 6 -6.43 -1.52 14.53
N GLU A 7 -5.70 -0.46 14.86
CA GLU A 7 -5.36 -0.11 16.25
C GLU A 7 -6.55 0.39 17.07
N LYS A 8 -7.71 0.63 16.46
CA LYS A 8 -8.93 1.02 17.20
C LYS A 8 -9.66 -0.17 17.81
N TYR A 9 -9.37 -1.40 17.39
CA TYR A 9 -9.91 -2.61 18.00
C TYR A 9 -8.94 -3.20 19.04
N PRO A 10 -9.30 -3.25 20.32
CA PRO A 10 -8.49 -3.93 21.32
C PRO A 10 -8.35 -5.44 20.99
N PRO A 11 -7.19 -6.05 21.24
CA PRO A 11 -6.04 -5.48 21.94
C PRO A 11 -4.97 -4.89 21.02
N TYR A 12 -5.29 -4.60 19.76
CA TYR A 12 -4.30 -4.20 18.76
C TYR A 12 -3.78 -2.78 18.93
N ASN A 13 -4.36 -1.99 19.83
CA ASN A 13 -3.77 -0.75 20.32
C ASN A 13 -2.49 -0.97 21.17
N ILE A 14 -2.22 -2.21 21.60
CA ILE A 14 -1.02 -2.56 22.36
C ILE A 14 0.11 -2.93 21.38
N THR A 15 1.14 -2.10 21.31
CA THR A 15 2.30 -2.32 20.42
C THR A 15 2.96 -3.69 20.59
N LEU A 16 3.07 -4.19 21.83
CA LEU A 16 3.64 -5.52 22.08
C LEU A 16 2.83 -6.65 21.43
N VAL A 17 1.50 -6.52 21.32
CA VAL A 17 0.64 -7.49 20.62
C VAL A 17 0.95 -7.49 19.12
N ARG A 18 1.03 -6.30 18.51
CA ARG A 18 1.37 -6.17 17.08
C ARG A 18 2.77 -6.71 16.78
N ARG A 19 3.75 -6.43 17.65
CA ARG A 19 5.10 -7.01 17.55
C ARG A 19 5.07 -8.53 17.67
N ALA A 20 4.32 -9.09 18.62
CA ALA A 20 4.17 -10.54 18.74
C ALA A 20 3.59 -11.17 17.47
N ILE A 21 2.56 -10.56 16.89
CA ILE A 21 1.98 -10.99 15.62
C ILE A 21 3.04 -10.97 14.50
N ALA A 22 3.85 -9.90 14.44
CA ALA A 22 4.90 -9.76 13.44
C ALA A 22 5.97 -10.87 13.53
N TYR A 23 6.38 -11.26 14.74
CA TYR A 23 7.27 -12.42 14.95
C TYR A 23 6.59 -13.77 14.70
N ALA A 24 5.27 -13.87 14.82
CA ALA A 24 4.53 -15.12 14.65
C ALA A 24 4.30 -15.51 13.18
N ILE A 25 4.33 -14.56 12.25
CA ILE A 25 4.03 -14.82 10.85
C ILE A 25 5.27 -15.36 10.13
N ASN A 26 5.14 -16.56 9.55
CA ASN A 26 6.18 -17.17 8.74
C ASN A 26 6.04 -16.74 7.28
N THR A 27 6.67 -15.64 6.89
CA THR A 27 6.56 -15.10 5.51
C THR A 27 7.13 -16.06 4.45
N SER A 28 8.11 -16.89 4.79
CA SER A 28 8.60 -17.94 3.89
C SER A 28 7.57 -19.04 3.64
N GLN A 29 6.69 -19.32 4.61
CA GLN A 29 5.57 -20.24 4.41
C GLN A 29 4.52 -19.61 3.48
N LEU A 30 4.20 -18.32 3.66
CA LEU A 30 3.29 -17.60 2.78
C LEU A 30 3.79 -17.63 1.33
N ALA A 31 5.05 -17.22 1.12
CA ALA A 31 5.69 -17.24 -0.19
C ALA A 31 5.66 -18.63 -0.85
N ALA A 32 5.98 -19.69 -0.10
CA ALA A 32 6.07 -21.04 -0.66
C ALA A 32 4.71 -21.71 -0.91
N VAL A 33 3.70 -21.43 -0.07
CA VAL A 33 2.43 -22.15 -0.06
C VAL A 33 1.31 -21.31 -0.67
N GLY A 34 1.10 -20.08 -0.21
CA GLY A 34 0.05 -19.20 -0.72
C GLY A 34 0.38 -18.63 -2.10
N GLU A 35 1.65 -18.28 -2.34
CA GLU A 35 2.08 -17.62 -3.58
C GLU A 35 2.86 -18.52 -4.55
N ASN A 36 3.01 -19.81 -4.26
CA ASN A 36 3.76 -20.76 -5.09
C ASN A 36 5.15 -20.23 -5.54
N THR A 37 5.84 -19.53 -4.63
CA THR A 37 7.16 -18.89 -4.81
C THR A 37 7.21 -17.77 -5.85
N GLN A 38 6.07 -17.26 -6.30
CA GLN A 38 6.01 -16.14 -7.25
C GLN A 38 6.28 -14.79 -6.58
N GLU A 39 6.03 -14.69 -5.26
CA GLU A 39 6.43 -13.55 -4.44
C GLU A 39 7.54 -13.94 -3.46
N GLU A 40 8.43 -12.98 -3.16
CA GLU A 40 9.50 -13.17 -2.20
C GLU A 40 9.03 -12.81 -0.78
N PRO A 41 9.49 -13.53 0.26
CA PRO A 41 9.14 -13.22 1.63
C PRO A 41 9.78 -11.90 2.10
N CYS A 42 8.99 -11.07 2.78
CA CYS A 42 9.50 -9.94 3.54
C CYS A 42 10.27 -10.47 4.76
N ASN A 43 11.59 -10.24 4.81
CA ASN A 43 12.44 -10.55 5.96
C ASN A 43 13.13 -9.28 6.48
N ILE A 44 12.55 -8.66 7.50
CA ILE A 44 13.00 -7.32 7.91
C ILE A 44 14.44 -7.35 8.43
N SER A 45 14.92 -8.45 9.02
CA SER A 45 16.28 -8.53 9.60
C SER A 45 17.43 -8.36 8.61
N ASN A 46 17.23 -8.67 7.32
CA ASN A 46 18.20 -8.40 6.26
C ASN A 46 17.79 -7.17 5.42
N GLY A 47 16.90 -6.32 5.93
CA GLY A 47 16.30 -5.18 5.20
C GLY A 47 15.26 -5.61 4.16
N PHE A 48 15.03 -6.91 4.03
CA PHE A 48 14.18 -7.50 3.00
C PHE A 48 12.72 -7.35 3.42
N GLY A 49 11.86 -7.01 2.47
CA GLY A 49 10.47 -6.64 2.77
C GLY A 49 10.23 -5.16 3.01
N PHE A 50 11.29 -4.40 3.27
CA PHE A 50 11.32 -3.03 2.77
C PHE A 50 11.96 -2.97 1.39
N LEU A 51 13.03 -3.75 1.17
CA LEU A 51 14.09 -3.41 0.21
C LEU A 51 14.68 -4.65 -0.46
N ALA A 52 13.82 -5.51 -1.01
CA ALA A 52 14.23 -6.79 -1.59
C ALA A 52 15.31 -6.61 -2.69
N PRO A 53 16.48 -7.31 -2.60
CA PRO A 53 17.67 -7.23 -3.47
C PRO A 53 17.41 -7.44 -4.96
N TYR A 54 16.28 -8.06 -5.31
CA TYR A 54 15.88 -8.32 -6.70
C TYR A 54 14.70 -7.47 -7.17
N SER A 55 14.18 -6.58 -6.32
CA SER A 55 13.28 -5.53 -6.79
C SER A 55 14.10 -4.41 -7.42
N ILE A 56 13.55 -3.71 -8.40
CA ILE A 56 14.13 -2.47 -8.97
C ILE A 56 14.50 -1.41 -7.90
N TYR A 57 13.98 -1.59 -6.68
CA TYR A 57 14.19 -0.74 -5.53
C TYR A 57 15.41 -1.13 -4.69
N SER A 58 16.02 -2.32 -4.80
CA SER A 58 17.19 -2.67 -3.98
C SER A 58 18.37 -1.73 -4.18
N GLU A 59 18.72 -1.48 -5.44
CA GLU A 59 19.79 -0.57 -5.82
C GLU A 59 19.40 0.88 -5.53
N SER A 60 18.15 1.23 -5.85
CA SER A 60 17.65 2.61 -5.77
C SER A 60 17.42 3.07 -4.33
N TRP A 61 16.87 2.21 -3.49
CA TRP A 61 16.48 2.52 -2.12
C TRP A 61 17.53 2.08 -1.09
N GLY A 62 18.43 1.14 -1.44
CA GLY A 62 19.44 0.58 -0.52
C GLY A 62 20.29 1.63 0.21
N LYS A 63 20.58 2.74 -0.46
CA LYS A 63 21.36 3.86 0.09
C LYS A 63 20.66 4.64 1.22
N TYR A 64 19.33 4.55 1.35
CA TYR A 64 18.56 5.21 2.41
C TYR A 64 18.43 4.34 3.68
N ILE A 65 19.09 3.18 3.71
CA ILE A 65 18.98 2.21 4.80
C ILE A 65 20.10 2.40 5.80
N ASN A 66 19.71 2.41 7.08
CA ASN A 66 20.63 2.20 8.17
C ASN A 66 20.45 0.80 8.76
N MET A 67 21.35 -0.12 8.38
CA MET A 67 21.30 -1.51 8.84
C MET A 67 21.44 -1.67 10.35
N SER A 68 22.07 -0.73 11.06
CA SER A 68 22.15 -0.80 12.53
C SER A 68 20.79 -0.60 13.20
N ILE A 69 19.88 0.16 12.59
CA ILE A 69 18.50 0.32 13.06
C ILE A 69 17.72 -0.97 12.82
N ILE A 70 17.86 -1.55 11.62
CA ILE A 70 17.24 -2.82 11.25
C ILE A 70 17.68 -3.95 12.20
N GLN A 71 18.98 -4.10 12.43
CA GLN A 71 19.52 -5.13 13.32
C GLN A 71 19.06 -4.95 14.78
N ARG A 72 18.76 -3.72 15.19
CA ARG A 72 18.36 -3.42 16.57
C ARG A 72 16.87 -3.60 16.82
N TYR A 73 16.01 -3.20 15.88
CA TYR A 73 14.56 -3.13 16.10
C TYR A 73 13.74 -4.04 15.18
N GLY A 74 14.37 -4.58 14.13
CA GLY A 74 13.77 -5.50 13.17
C GLY A 74 13.38 -6.84 13.76
N TRP A 75 12.58 -7.57 12.98
CA TRP A 75 12.11 -8.90 13.34
C TRP A 75 12.26 -9.87 12.17
N THR A 76 12.22 -11.15 12.52
CA THR A 76 12.00 -12.27 11.61
C THR A 76 10.98 -13.19 12.25
N PHE A 77 10.45 -14.13 11.48
CA PHE A 77 9.70 -15.23 12.09
C PHE A 77 10.50 -15.86 13.25
N ASN A 78 9.92 -15.82 14.44
CA ASN A 78 10.44 -16.42 15.66
C ASN A 78 9.28 -16.66 16.63
N LEU A 79 8.73 -17.87 16.60
CA LEU A 79 7.58 -18.22 17.40
C LEU A 79 7.85 -18.11 18.91
N THR A 80 9.07 -18.39 19.37
CA THR A 80 9.46 -18.27 20.77
C THR A 80 9.39 -16.82 21.23
N GLU A 81 9.96 -15.90 20.44
CA GLU A 81 9.92 -14.46 20.76
C GLU A 81 8.48 -13.94 20.76
N ALA A 82 7.67 -14.35 19.76
CA ALA A 82 6.25 -14.00 19.73
C ALA A 82 5.50 -14.45 20.98
N GLN A 83 5.76 -15.68 21.46
CA GLN A 83 5.16 -16.20 22.69
C GLN A 83 5.63 -15.45 23.94
N LEU A 84 6.92 -15.07 24.01
CA LEU A 84 7.45 -14.25 25.12
C LEU A 84 6.81 -12.87 25.18
N LEU A 85 6.63 -12.21 24.02
CA LEU A 85 5.94 -10.93 23.95
C LEU A 85 4.48 -11.04 24.40
N MET A 86 3.76 -12.09 23.99
CA MET A 86 2.39 -12.32 24.47
C MET A 86 2.33 -12.63 25.97
N GLN A 87 3.32 -13.33 26.53
CA GLN A 87 3.43 -13.55 27.97
C GLN A 87 3.70 -12.25 28.72
N GLN A 88 4.52 -11.37 28.17
CA GLN A 88 4.75 -10.03 28.73
C GLN A 88 3.45 -9.23 28.75
N VAL A 89 2.71 -9.18 27.63
CA VAL A 89 1.38 -8.55 27.57
C VAL A 89 0.45 -9.15 28.63
N ALA A 90 0.43 -10.47 28.78
CA ALA A 90 -0.41 -11.11 29.78
C ALA A 90 -0.04 -10.69 31.21
N SER A 91 1.25 -10.60 31.53
CA SER A 91 1.72 -10.13 32.83
C SER A 91 1.39 -8.66 33.09
N GLU A 92 1.49 -7.80 32.09
CA GLU A 92 1.26 -6.35 32.21
C GLU A 92 -0.23 -6.00 32.28
N TYR A 93 -1.07 -6.71 31.52
CA TYR A 93 -2.48 -6.40 31.35
C TYR A 93 -3.41 -7.39 32.07
N GLY A 94 -2.87 -8.38 32.80
CA GLY A 94 -3.63 -9.35 33.58
C GLY A 94 -4.40 -10.38 32.74
N TRP A 95 -3.84 -10.80 31.60
CA TRP A 95 -4.45 -11.82 30.76
C TRP A 95 -4.10 -13.22 31.26
N HIS A 96 -4.93 -14.20 30.91
CA HIS A 96 -4.69 -15.61 31.17
C HIS A 96 -5.08 -16.45 29.96
N LYS A 97 -4.67 -17.73 29.91
CA LYS A 97 -5.13 -18.64 28.86
C LYS A 97 -6.39 -19.40 29.28
N ASN A 98 -7.33 -19.58 28.37
CA ASN A 98 -8.45 -20.51 28.53
C ASN A 98 -7.99 -21.97 28.28
N SER A 99 -8.91 -22.93 28.39
CA SER A 99 -8.60 -24.36 28.21
C SER A 99 -8.18 -24.74 26.78
N GLN A 100 -8.51 -23.91 25.80
CA GLN A 100 -8.13 -24.06 24.39
C GLN A 100 -6.75 -23.44 24.11
N GLY A 101 -6.16 -22.74 25.08
CA GLY A 101 -4.85 -22.11 24.95
C GLY A 101 -4.85 -20.68 24.38
N TYR A 102 -6.03 -20.07 24.22
CA TYR A 102 -6.20 -18.69 23.77
C TYR A 102 -6.17 -17.70 24.94
N TRP A 103 -5.65 -16.50 24.69
CA TRP A 103 -5.60 -15.42 25.68
C TRP A 103 -6.98 -14.85 25.96
N VAL A 104 -7.26 -14.59 27.23
CA VAL A 104 -8.48 -13.99 27.74
C VAL A 104 -8.10 -12.72 28.48
N MET A 105 -8.70 -11.61 28.05
CA MET A 105 -8.53 -10.30 28.65
C MET A 105 -9.29 -10.20 29.99
N PRO A 106 -9.00 -9.21 30.86
CA PRO A 106 -9.63 -9.10 32.18
C PRO A 106 -11.16 -8.89 32.13
N ASN A 107 -11.68 -8.40 31.00
CA ASN A 107 -13.12 -8.28 30.76
C ASN A 107 -13.79 -9.61 30.36
N GLY A 108 -13.04 -10.71 30.30
CA GLY A 108 -13.52 -12.04 29.93
C GLY A 108 -13.59 -12.32 28.43
N ALA A 109 -13.27 -11.34 27.57
CA ALA A 109 -13.23 -11.54 26.14
C ALA A 109 -11.96 -12.29 25.70
N VAL A 110 -12.12 -13.25 24.80
CA VAL A 110 -11.01 -13.95 24.14
C VAL A 110 -10.36 -12.99 23.14
N VAL A 111 -9.03 -12.98 23.10
CA VAL A 111 -8.28 -12.27 22.07
C VAL A 111 -8.47 -13.00 20.75
N ASN A 112 -9.26 -12.40 19.87
CA ASN A 112 -9.58 -12.95 18.55
C ASN A 112 -9.11 -12.02 17.43
N ALA A 113 -9.03 -12.57 16.22
CA ALA A 113 -8.75 -11.86 14.97
C ALA A 113 -9.66 -12.39 13.86
N THR A 114 -10.25 -11.50 13.06
CA THR A 114 -10.80 -11.85 11.75
C THR A 114 -9.93 -11.21 10.68
N ILE A 115 -9.41 -12.02 9.76
CA ILE A 115 -8.57 -11.58 8.64
C ILE A 115 -9.45 -11.55 7.39
N ILE A 116 -9.59 -10.35 6.79
CA ILE A 116 -10.39 -10.17 5.58
C ILE A 116 -9.53 -10.06 4.34
N VAL A 117 -9.94 -10.74 3.27
CA VAL A 117 -9.38 -10.62 1.91
C VAL A 117 -10.50 -10.77 0.86
N PRO A 118 -10.39 -10.19 -0.34
CA PRO A 118 -11.41 -10.36 -1.36
C PRO A 118 -11.63 -11.82 -1.75
N TYR A 119 -12.90 -12.23 -1.85
CA TYR A 119 -13.27 -13.54 -2.37
C TYR A 119 -12.78 -13.72 -3.81
N GLY A 120 -12.17 -14.87 -4.07
CA GLY A 120 -11.63 -15.24 -5.38
C GLY A 120 -10.15 -14.90 -5.56
N TRP A 121 -9.53 -14.15 -4.65
CA TRP A 121 -8.08 -13.95 -4.61
C TRP A 121 -7.47 -15.11 -3.82
N THR A 122 -7.41 -16.27 -4.48
CA THR A 122 -7.17 -17.57 -3.84
C THR A 122 -5.80 -17.69 -3.17
N ASP A 123 -4.81 -16.99 -3.71
CA ASP A 123 -3.48 -16.76 -3.14
C ASP A 123 -3.58 -16.06 -1.77
N TRP A 124 -4.24 -14.89 -1.72
CA TRP A 124 -4.44 -14.13 -0.49
C TRP A 124 -5.36 -14.84 0.51
N MET A 125 -6.33 -15.61 0.02
CA MET A 125 -7.20 -16.44 0.86
C MET A 125 -6.39 -17.53 1.57
N GLU A 126 -5.49 -18.22 0.87
CA GLU A 126 -4.58 -19.21 1.47
C GLU A 126 -3.63 -18.53 2.48
N ASP A 127 -3.06 -17.37 2.13
CA ASP A 127 -2.19 -16.63 3.05
C ASP A 127 -2.91 -16.16 4.31
N ALA A 128 -4.17 -15.72 4.21
CA ALA A 128 -4.99 -15.38 5.37
C ALA A 128 -5.19 -16.60 6.30
N GLU A 129 -5.43 -17.78 5.75
CA GLU A 129 -5.56 -19.03 6.53
C GLU A 129 -4.23 -19.42 7.20
N LEU A 130 -3.11 -19.31 6.49
CA LEU A 130 -1.77 -19.57 7.04
C LEU A 130 -1.42 -18.58 8.16
N ILE A 131 -1.78 -17.31 8.02
CA ILE A 131 -1.63 -16.31 9.08
C ILE A 131 -2.52 -16.68 10.27
N ALA A 132 -3.80 -17.03 10.07
CA ALA A 132 -4.69 -17.45 11.15
C ALA A 132 -4.12 -18.66 11.93
N GLN A 133 -3.58 -19.66 11.20
CA GLN A 133 -2.88 -20.80 11.81
C GLN A 133 -1.67 -20.37 12.63
N ASN A 134 -0.88 -19.42 12.13
CA ASN A 134 0.29 -18.89 12.84
C ASN A 134 -0.11 -18.10 14.11
N LEU A 135 -1.17 -17.31 14.06
CA LEU A 135 -1.73 -16.59 15.20
C LEU A 135 -2.22 -17.53 16.31
N SER A 136 -2.81 -18.68 15.93
CA SER A 136 -3.25 -19.69 16.91
C SER A 136 -2.10 -20.21 17.78
N LYS A 137 -0.88 -20.31 17.22
CA LYS A 137 0.33 -20.78 17.93
C LYS A 137 0.82 -19.83 19.03
N ILE A 138 0.37 -18.58 19.01
CA ILE A 138 0.66 -17.58 20.06
C ILE A 138 -0.54 -17.29 20.96
N GLY A 139 -1.65 -18.03 20.80
CA GLY A 139 -2.83 -17.93 21.64
C GLY A 139 -3.83 -16.86 21.19
N ILE A 140 -3.84 -16.47 19.92
CA ILE A 140 -4.88 -15.61 19.34
C ILE A 140 -5.88 -16.49 18.59
N GLU A 141 -7.17 -16.35 18.87
CA GLU A 141 -8.25 -17.06 18.16
C GLU A 141 -8.50 -16.37 16.82
N ALA A 142 -7.86 -16.85 15.75
CA ALA A 142 -7.96 -16.24 14.43
C ALA A 142 -8.90 -17.00 13.49
N SER A 143 -9.60 -16.26 12.65
CA SER A 143 -10.47 -16.76 11.58
C SER A 143 -10.36 -15.89 10.34
N THR A 144 -10.90 -16.37 9.22
CA THR A 144 -10.89 -15.70 7.92
C THR A 144 -12.31 -15.39 7.45
N VAL A 145 -12.47 -14.29 6.73
CA VAL A 145 -13.72 -13.95 6.03
C VAL A 145 -13.36 -13.40 4.66
N PHE A 146 -14.10 -13.81 3.64
CA PHE A 146 -13.83 -13.45 2.25
C PHE A 146 -15.00 -12.67 1.64
N PRO A 147 -15.10 -11.33 1.87
CA PRO A 147 -16.14 -10.52 1.27
C PRO A 147 -15.88 -10.27 -0.22
N THR A 148 -16.85 -9.69 -0.94
CA THR A 148 -16.58 -9.17 -2.29
C THR A 148 -15.52 -8.08 -2.25
N PHE A 149 -14.81 -7.83 -3.35
CA PHE A 149 -13.82 -6.75 -3.42
C PHE A 149 -14.36 -5.41 -2.94
N SER A 150 -15.56 -5.01 -3.39
CA SER A 150 -16.17 -3.74 -2.98
C SER A 150 -16.46 -3.66 -1.48
N GLN A 151 -16.96 -4.75 -0.88
CA GLN A 151 -17.21 -4.80 0.55
C GLN A 151 -15.90 -4.81 1.34
N TRP A 152 -14.93 -5.65 0.94
CA TRP A 152 -13.59 -5.68 1.54
C TRP A 152 -12.94 -4.28 1.55
N TYR A 153 -12.96 -3.58 0.42
CA TYR A 153 -12.36 -2.26 0.32
C TYR A 153 -13.11 -1.23 1.15
N SER A 154 -14.45 -1.30 1.18
CA SER A 154 -15.28 -0.46 2.06
C SER A 154 -14.92 -0.71 3.53
N ASP A 155 -14.88 -1.96 3.99
CA ASP A 155 -14.55 -2.32 5.37
C ASP A 155 -13.17 -1.79 5.74
N VAL A 156 -12.19 -1.91 4.85
CA VAL A 156 -10.85 -1.36 5.09
C VAL A 156 -10.88 0.17 5.15
N ALA A 157 -11.52 0.83 4.18
CA ALA A 157 -11.60 2.29 4.10
C ALA A 157 -12.39 2.89 5.26
N THR A 158 -13.43 2.23 5.78
CA THR A 158 -14.20 2.68 6.97
C THR A 158 -13.62 2.20 8.29
N GLY A 159 -12.74 1.19 8.26
CA GLY A 159 -12.10 0.66 9.47
C GLY A 159 -12.98 -0.31 10.23
N GLU A 160 -13.85 -1.02 9.53
CA GLU A 160 -14.72 -2.06 10.05
C GLU A 160 -14.07 -3.45 9.94
N TYR A 161 -12.79 -3.54 10.32
CA TYR A 161 -12.01 -4.78 10.28
C TYR A 161 -11.00 -4.82 11.44
N SER A 162 -10.67 -6.03 11.91
CA SER A 162 -9.54 -6.25 12.83
C SER A 162 -8.21 -6.37 12.08
N MET A 163 -8.18 -7.24 11.06
CA MET A 163 -7.01 -7.48 10.22
C MET A 163 -7.43 -7.61 8.76
N ALA A 164 -6.60 -7.12 7.85
CA ALA A 164 -6.83 -7.23 6.41
C ALA A 164 -5.50 -7.41 5.69
N LEU A 165 -5.47 -8.25 4.66
CA LEU A 165 -4.37 -8.18 3.69
C LEU A 165 -4.65 -7.02 2.76
N MET A 166 -3.64 -6.21 2.51
CA MET A 166 -3.69 -5.03 1.66
C MET A 166 -2.44 -5.01 0.79
N TRP A 167 -2.56 -4.46 -0.43
CA TRP A 167 -1.39 -4.18 -1.24
C TRP A 167 -0.56 -3.07 -0.56
N SER A 168 0.63 -2.81 -1.09
CA SER A 168 1.37 -1.62 -0.66
C SER A 168 1.53 -0.70 -1.85
N TRP A 169 1.73 0.56 -1.54
CA TRP A 169 2.16 1.55 -2.52
C TRP A 169 3.68 1.62 -2.52
N THR A 170 4.24 2.00 -3.66
CA THR A 170 5.67 2.18 -3.86
C THR A 170 5.90 3.44 -4.68
N GLY A 171 7.14 3.88 -4.76
CA GLY A 171 7.53 5.03 -5.56
C GLY A 171 9.04 5.08 -5.78
N VAL A 172 9.51 6.18 -6.36
CA VAL A 172 10.94 6.31 -6.70
C VAL A 172 11.85 6.38 -5.48
N ILE A 173 11.33 6.81 -4.32
CA ILE A 173 12.05 6.90 -3.05
C ILE A 173 11.29 6.17 -1.93
N PRO A 174 11.99 5.62 -0.91
CA PRO A 174 11.35 4.82 0.14
C PRO A 174 10.29 5.58 0.94
N ALA A 175 10.39 6.90 1.06
CA ALA A 175 9.42 7.73 1.79
C ALA A 175 7.97 7.52 1.30
N THR A 176 7.78 7.28 0.00
CA THR A 176 6.45 7.01 -0.59
C THR A 176 5.78 5.77 -0.02
N TRP A 177 6.56 4.75 0.36
CA TRP A 177 6.02 3.54 0.98
C TRP A 177 5.50 3.83 2.39
N PHE A 178 6.26 4.59 3.18
CA PHE A 178 5.89 4.95 4.55
C PHE A 178 4.75 5.96 4.62
N GLU A 179 4.62 6.82 3.61
CA GLU A 179 3.61 7.87 3.56
C GLU A 179 2.21 7.34 3.81
N TYR A 180 1.80 6.27 3.14
CA TYR A 180 0.44 5.72 3.27
C TYR A 180 0.10 5.21 4.68
N TYR A 181 1.10 4.89 5.50
CA TYR A 181 0.93 4.40 6.88
C TYR A 181 1.07 5.51 7.93
N PHE A 182 1.76 6.61 7.60
CA PHE A 182 1.97 7.73 8.51
C PHE A 182 1.23 9.00 8.09
N TYR A 183 0.46 8.99 7.00
CA TYR A 183 -0.37 10.11 6.57
C TYR A 183 -1.61 10.27 7.45
N THR A 184 -1.37 10.70 8.70
CA THR A 184 -2.38 10.86 9.75
C THR A 184 -3.50 11.86 9.42
N ILE A 185 -3.32 12.74 8.43
CA ILE A 185 -4.39 13.65 7.96
C ILE A 185 -5.41 12.93 7.07
N GLY A 186 -5.01 11.82 6.43
CA GLY A 186 -5.87 11.00 5.57
C GLY A 186 -6.62 9.89 6.32
N THR A 187 -6.37 9.76 7.61
CA THR A 187 -7.09 8.85 8.52
C THR A 187 -8.49 9.38 8.82
N ALA A 188 -9.34 8.51 9.37
CA ALA A 188 -10.68 8.87 9.83
C ALA A 188 -11.11 8.01 11.03
N PRO A 189 -12.11 8.46 11.82
CA PRO A 189 -12.76 7.60 12.82
C PRO A 189 -13.33 6.34 12.17
N VAL A 190 -13.39 5.24 12.94
CA VAL A 190 -14.06 4.01 12.51
C VAL A 190 -15.51 4.31 12.11
N GLY A 191 -15.95 3.73 10.98
CA GLY A 191 -17.22 3.99 10.32
C GLY A 191 -17.20 5.16 9.33
N SER A 192 -16.07 5.88 9.21
CA SER A 192 -15.87 6.97 8.25
C SER A 192 -14.74 6.63 7.27
N TRP A 193 -14.90 7.06 6.02
CA TRP A 193 -13.94 6.78 4.96
C TRP A 193 -12.59 7.46 5.21
N ALA A 194 -11.53 6.65 5.29
CA ALA A 194 -10.14 7.04 5.27
C ALA A 194 -9.53 6.66 3.92
N TRP A 195 -8.62 7.50 3.42
CA TRP A 195 -7.91 7.25 2.16
C TRP A 195 -6.43 6.94 2.37
N ALA A 196 -5.91 7.14 3.58
CA ALA A 196 -4.58 6.74 4.04
C ALA A 196 -4.64 6.40 5.54
N ASP A 197 -3.55 5.87 6.12
CA ASP A 197 -3.48 5.37 7.50
C ASP A 197 -4.66 4.45 7.82
N LEU A 198 -4.83 3.43 6.96
CA LEU A 198 -5.94 2.50 7.05
C LEU A 198 -5.84 1.66 8.33
N GLU A 199 -4.67 1.49 8.93
CA GLU A 199 -4.49 0.85 10.24
C GLU A 199 -4.89 1.74 11.44
N ARG A 200 -5.15 3.04 11.21
CA ARG A 200 -5.52 4.04 12.23
C ARG A 200 -4.43 4.26 13.27
N PHE A 201 -3.17 4.18 12.83
CA PHE A 201 -1.99 4.51 13.63
C PHE A 201 -1.86 6.02 13.79
N ASN A 202 -2.65 6.57 14.72
CA ASN A 202 -2.70 8.01 14.97
C ASN A 202 -2.30 8.34 16.41
N ASN A 203 -0.99 8.39 16.65
CA ASN A 203 -0.40 8.81 17.92
C ASN A 203 0.75 9.83 17.68
N SER A 204 1.42 10.28 18.75
CA SER A 204 2.49 11.26 18.64
C SER A 204 3.68 10.78 17.79
N ALA A 205 4.00 9.49 17.83
CA ALA A 205 5.07 8.92 17.00
C ALA A 205 4.68 8.90 15.52
N ALA A 206 3.41 8.60 15.20
CA ALA A 206 2.88 8.72 13.84
C ALA A 206 3.01 10.17 13.33
N TRP A 207 2.65 11.14 14.16
CA TRP A 207 2.77 12.56 13.81
C TRP A 207 4.23 13.00 13.60
N THR A 208 5.17 12.47 14.39
CA THR A 208 6.60 12.70 14.15
C THR A 208 7.02 12.14 12.79
N ALA A 209 6.73 10.86 12.51
CA ALA A 209 7.09 10.25 11.23
C ALA A 209 6.44 10.97 10.03
N TYR A 210 5.19 11.42 10.18
CA TYR A 210 4.50 12.23 9.18
C TYR A 210 5.26 13.51 8.83
N ASN A 211 5.70 14.27 9.83
CA ASN A 211 6.43 15.51 9.59
C ASN A 211 7.81 15.26 8.98
N ASP A 212 8.50 14.21 9.41
CA ASP A 212 9.78 13.80 8.82
C ASP A 212 9.61 13.43 7.34
N LEU A 213 8.54 12.69 6.99
CA LEU A 213 8.23 12.36 5.60
C LEU A 213 7.94 13.60 4.76
N ARG A 214 7.16 14.55 5.28
CA ARG A 214 6.92 15.83 4.60
C ARG A 214 8.21 16.58 4.32
N GLU A 215 9.14 16.59 5.27
CA GLU A 215 10.45 17.22 5.08
C GLU A 215 11.28 16.47 4.03
N ILE A 216 11.31 15.13 4.07
CA ILE A 216 12.00 14.29 3.07
C ILE A 216 11.55 14.66 1.65
N PHE A 217 10.24 14.83 1.40
CA PHE A 217 9.72 15.19 0.07
C PHE A 217 10.15 16.57 -0.44
N THR A 218 10.69 17.45 0.43
CA THR A 218 11.23 18.76 0.03
C THR A 218 12.73 18.76 -0.23
N ILE A 219 13.43 17.69 0.14
CA ILE A 219 14.88 17.58 0.03
C ILE A 219 15.26 16.88 -1.27
N ASN A 220 16.30 17.36 -1.96
CA ASN A 220 16.83 16.68 -3.13
C ASN A 220 17.24 15.24 -2.78
N PRO A 221 16.74 14.21 -3.48
CA PRO A 221 16.96 12.80 -3.12
C PRO A 221 18.45 12.37 -3.13
N VAL A 222 19.36 13.16 -3.72
CA VAL A 222 20.80 12.88 -3.66
C VAL A 222 21.50 13.47 -2.43
N ASN A 223 20.83 14.33 -1.66
CA ASN A 223 21.37 14.97 -0.46
C ASN A 223 21.25 14.04 0.77
N MET A 224 22.07 12.99 0.79
CA MET A 224 21.99 11.95 1.81
C MET A 224 22.26 12.45 3.24
N SER A 225 23.09 13.48 3.44
CA SER A 225 23.39 13.99 4.78
C SER A 225 22.16 14.64 5.45
N ALA A 226 21.30 15.28 4.67
CA ALA A 226 20.03 15.84 5.16
C ALA A 226 18.94 14.76 5.30
N LEU A 227 18.92 13.77 4.40
CA LEU A 227 17.88 12.74 4.36
C LEU A 227 18.04 11.65 5.43
N MET A 228 19.28 11.19 5.68
CA MET A 228 19.50 10.02 6.52
C MET A 228 19.00 10.17 7.97
N PRO A 229 19.13 11.33 8.66
CA PRO A 229 18.54 11.51 9.98
C PRO A 229 17.01 11.29 9.99
N LEU A 230 16.30 11.81 8.98
CA LEU A 230 14.84 11.70 8.87
C LEU A 230 14.43 10.25 8.56
N TYR A 231 15.08 9.59 7.59
CA TYR A 231 14.82 8.18 7.29
C TYR A 231 15.08 7.28 8.50
N ASN A 232 16.17 7.52 9.23
CA ASN A 232 16.48 6.78 10.45
C ASN A 232 15.35 6.89 11.48
N GLN A 233 14.76 8.08 11.63
CA GLN A 233 13.69 8.33 12.58
C GLN A 233 12.39 7.64 12.15
N VAL A 234 11.98 7.80 10.89
CA VAL A 234 10.81 7.12 10.31
C VAL A 234 10.90 5.60 10.46
N VAL A 235 12.03 5.01 10.07
CA VAL A 235 12.24 3.56 10.18
C VAL A 235 12.26 3.10 11.63
N THR A 236 12.88 3.87 12.53
CA THR A 236 12.88 3.56 13.98
C THR A 236 11.48 3.58 14.57
N ILE A 237 10.65 4.56 14.20
CA ILE A 237 9.26 4.66 14.64
C ILE A 237 8.48 3.45 14.10
N TRP A 238 8.57 3.19 12.80
CA TRP A 238 7.86 2.06 12.19
C TRP A 238 8.22 0.73 12.84
N LEU A 239 9.52 0.46 13.07
CA LEU A 239 9.96 -0.80 13.66
C LEU A 239 9.51 -0.94 15.12
N ASN A 240 9.58 0.13 15.91
CA ASN A 240 9.20 0.08 17.32
C ASN A 240 7.70 -0.03 17.52
N TYR A 241 6.90 0.65 16.69
CA TYR A 241 5.45 0.68 16.85
C TYR A 241 4.70 -0.35 16.01
N THR A 242 5.32 -0.87 14.95
CA THR A 242 4.76 -1.90 14.05
C THR A 242 3.31 -1.57 13.66
N PRO A 243 3.06 -0.43 12.98
CA PRO A 243 1.71 -0.02 12.58
C PRO A 243 1.09 -1.01 11.59
N VAL A 244 1.91 -1.55 10.70
CA VAL A 244 1.58 -2.56 9.70
C VAL A 244 2.72 -3.58 9.61
N ILE A 245 2.43 -4.77 9.09
CA ILE A 245 3.42 -5.86 8.97
C ILE A 245 3.60 -6.19 7.48
N PRO A 246 4.80 -6.00 6.90
CA PRO A 246 5.11 -6.45 5.56
C PRO A 246 5.17 -7.96 5.51
N LEU A 247 4.52 -8.54 4.50
CA LEU A 247 4.41 -9.98 4.35
C LEU A 247 5.25 -10.49 3.20
N LEU A 248 4.94 -10.04 1.99
CA LEU A 248 5.55 -10.47 0.73
C LEU A 248 5.79 -9.27 -0.19
N THR A 249 6.67 -9.39 -1.17
CA THR A 249 7.05 -8.26 -2.05
C THR A 249 5.95 -7.78 -3.00
N GLY A 250 4.87 -8.54 -3.20
CA GLY A 250 3.84 -8.20 -4.20
C GLY A 250 4.30 -8.55 -5.62
N GLY A 251 3.60 -9.45 -6.29
CA GLY A 251 3.77 -9.77 -7.69
C GLY A 251 3.19 -8.67 -8.57
N ILE A 252 3.92 -8.27 -9.61
CA ILE A 252 3.34 -7.43 -10.67
C ILE A 252 2.76 -8.36 -11.74
N TRP A 253 1.51 -8.80 -11.52
CA TRP A 253 0.83 -9.80 -12.34
C TRP A 253 0.60 -9.32 -13.78
N TYR A 254 1.28 -9.97 -14.72
CA TYR A 254 1.27 -9.62 -16.13
C TYR A 254 1.53 -10.85 -17.00
N GLU A 255 0.45 -11.44 -17.48
CA GLU A 255 0.46 -12.54 -18.43
C GLU A 255 -0.34 -12.14 -19.68
N TYR A 256 0.07 -12.65 -20.84
CA TYR A 256 -0.56 -12.27 -22.09
C TYR A 256 -0.73 -13.43 -23.06
N SER A 257 -1.76 -13.34 -23.92
CA SER A 257 -2.02 -14.32 -24.97
C SER A 257 -1.68 -13.75 -26.35
N PRO A 258 -0.73 -14.35 -27.09
CA PRO A 258 -0.41 -13.96 -28.45
C PRO A 258 -1.37 -14.56 -29.49
N THR A 259 -2.57 -15.01 -29.09
CA THR A 259 -3.56 -15.65 -29.98
C THR A 259 -4.08 -14.67 -31.02
N TYR A 260 -4.53 -13.49 -30.56
CA TYR A 260 -5.16 -12.46 -31.41
C TYR A 260 -4.36 -11.17 -31.51
N TRP A 261 -3.52 -10.88 -30.52
CA TRP A 261 -2.77 -9.64 -30.40
C TRP A 261 -1.27 -9.93 -30.37
N ALA A 262 -0.50 -9.06 -31.00
CA ALA A 262 0.95 -9.01 -30.95
C ALA A 262 1.39 -7.65 -30.40
N GLY A 263 2.69 -7.46 -30.18
CA GLY A 263 3.24 -6.21 -29.64
C GLY A 263 3.21 -6.10 -28.11
N TRP A 264 2.90 -7.19 -27.39
CA TRP A 264 2.99 -7.23 -25.93
C TRP A 264 4.40 -6.84 -25.45
N PRO A 265 4.54 -5.83 -24.57
CA PRO A 265 5.81 -5.53 -23.95
C PRO A 265 6.30 -6.73 -23.15
N ASN A 266 7.60 -7.00 -23.20
CA ASN A 266 8.27 -8.03 -22.42
C ASN A 266 9.62 -7.50 -21.90
N GLU A 267 10.35 -8.32 -21.16
CA GLU A 267 11.62 -7.97 -20.53
C GLU A 267 12.70 -7.48 -21.51
N THR A 268 12.57 -7.76 -22.81
CA THR A 268 13.51 -7.34 -23.86
C THR A 268 13.02 -6.16 -24.70
N THR A 269 11.71 -5.95 -24.79
CA THR A 269 11.09 -4.95 -25.68
C THR A 269 10.46 -3.78 -24.93
N GLY A 270 10.09 -3.98 -23.67
CA GLY A 270 9.42 -2.98 -22.84
C GLY A 270 10.41 -2.06 -22.15
N TYR A 271 10.21 -0.75 -22.29
CA TYR A 271 10.89 0.25 -21.46
C TYR A 271 10.32 0.27 -20.03
N LEU A 272 9.03 -0.02 -19.91
CA LEU A 272 8.32 -0.19 -18.64
C LEU A 272 7.86 -1.65 -18.55
N PHE A 273 8.48 -2.43 -17.67
CA PHE A 273 8.21 -3.85 -17.51
C PHE A 273 8.35 -4.31 -16.06
N PRO A 274 7.45 -5.18 -15.56
CA PRO A 274 6.21 -5.65 -16.20
C PRO A 274 5.07 -4.60 -16.18
N PRO A 275 4.33 -4.37 -17.28
CA PRO A 275 3.25 -3.38 -17.33
C PRO A 275 1.89 -4.01 -17.02
N ALA A 276 1.63 -4.32 -15.75
CA ALA A 276 0.38 -4.94 -15.34
C ALA A 276 -0.87 -4.13 -15.77
N PRO A 277 -1.96 -4.78 -16.19
CA PRO A 277 -3.15 -4.09 -16.71
C PRO A 277 -3.95 -3.35 -15.62
N TRP A 278 -3.73 -3.69 -14.35
CA TRP A 278 -4.31 -3.00 -13.20
C TRP A 278 -3.48 -1.80 -12.74
N ASP A 279 -2.26 -1.64 -13.23
CA ASP A 279 -1.33 -0.59 -12.82
C ASP A 279 -1.27 0.56 -13.84
N SER A 280 -1.15 1.78 -13.34
CA SER A 280 -0.98 2.98 -14.16
C SER A 280 0.47 3.48 -14.06
N PRO A 281 1.14 3.81 -15.18
CA PRO A 281 0.62 3.89 -16.55
C PRO A 281 0.78 2.58 -17.35
N GLY A 282 1.07 1.45 -16.71
CA GLY A 282 1.34 0.16 -17.36
C GLY A 282 0.23 -0.27 -18.31
N ASN A 283 -1.03 -0.13 -17.90
CA ASN A 283 -2.20 -0.40 -18.70
C ASN A 283 -2.23 0.36 -20.05
N ALA A 284 -2.01 1.68 -20.02
CA ALA A 284 -1.97 2.53 -21.22
C ALA A 284 -0.74 2.20 -22.08
N TYR A 285 0.40 1.91 -21.43
CA TYR A 285 1.62 1.49 -22.10
C TYR A 285 1.39 0.22 -22.92
N VAL A 286 0.72 -0.80 -22.38
CA VAL A 286 0.35 -2.00 -23.15
C VAL A 286 -0.51 -1.63 -24.35
N LEU A 287 -1.59 -0.88 -24.15
CA LEU A 287 -2.58 -0.60 -25.19
C LEU A 287 -1.99 0.10 -26.42
N VAL A 288 -0.99 0.98 -26.26
CA VAL A 288 -0.36 1.68 -27.38
C VAL A 288 0.67 0.82 -28.15
N HIS A 289 1.07 -0.33 -27.61
CA HIS A 289 1.97 -1.27 -28.29
C HIS A 289 1.23 -2.42 -28.97
N LEU A 290 0.02 -2.75 -28.53
CA LEU A 290 -0.75 -3.85 -29.09
C LEU A 290 -1.21 -3.57 -30.53
N HIS A 291 -1.12 -4.61 -31.36
CA HIS A 291 -1.69 -4.61 -32.70
C HIS A 291 -2.24 -6.00 -33.06
N PRO A 292 -3.21 -6.10 -33.99
CA PRO A 292 -3.74 -7.40 -34.39
C PRO A 292 -2.63 -8.31 -34.92
N LYS A 293 -2.70 -9.59 -34.56
CA LYS A 293 -1.74 -10.59 -35.03
C LYS A 293 -1.74 -10.66 -36.56
N GLY A 294 -0.53 -10.65 -37.14
CA GLY A 294 -0.35 -10.65 -38.59
C GLY A 294 -0.33 -9.27 -39.24
N VAL A 295 -0.59 -8.19 -38.49
CA VAL A 295 -0.37 -6.82 -38.94
C VAL A 295 1.09 -6.45 -38.73
N THR A 296 1.79 -6.00 -39.78
CA THR A 296 3.13 -5.44 -39.68
C THR A 296 3.04 -3.96 -39.34
N VAL A 297 3.52 -3.58 -38.15
CA VAL A 297 3.67 -2.18 -37.77
C VAL A 297 5.08 -1.72 -38.16
N THR A 298 5.18 -0.66 -38.95
CA THR A 298 6.48 -0.04 -39.25
C THR A 298 6.58 1.24 -38.43
N THR A 299 7.40 1.24 -37.38
CA THR A 299 7.71 2.45 -36.62
C THR A 299 8.64 3.33 -37.45
N THR A 300 8.13 4.43 -37.99
CA THR A 300 8.99 5.49 -38.52
C THR A 300 9.56 6.25 -37.34
N THR A 301 10.81 5.97 -36.96
CA THR A 301 11.53 6.82 -36.01
C THR A 301 11.60 8.23 -36.61
N PRO A 302 11.09 9.27 -35.94
CA PRO A 302 11.20 10.64 -36.44
C PRO A 302 12.69 10.95 -36.68
N LYS A 303 13.00 11.49 -37.86
CA LYS A 303 14.36 11.93 -38.17
C LYS A 303 14.79 12.96 -37.11
N PRO A 304 15.95 12.81 -36.45
CA PRO A 304 16.40 13.77 -35.47
C PRO A 304 16.41 15.18 -36.07
N ILE A 305 15.68 16.11 -35.45
CA ILE A 305 15.75 17.52 -35.82
C ILE A 305 16.98 18.10 -35.11
N THR A 306 18.07 18.28 -35.85
CA THR A 306 19.23 19.03 -35.35
C THR A 306 18.89 20.51 -35.38
N VAL A 307 18.59 21.10 -34.21
CA VAL A 307 18.47 22.55 -34.07
C VAL A 307 19.87 23.11 -33.81
N THR A 308 20.47 23.75 -34.81
CA THR A 308 21.74 24.47 -34.64
C THR A 308 21.43 25.88 -34.14
N TYR A 309 21.86 26.20 -32.93
CA TYR A 309 21.84 27.58 -32.43
C TYR A 309 23.12 28.29 -32.87
N THR A 310 22.99 29.35 -33.67
CA THR A 310 24.11 30.24 -33.97
C THR A 310 24.20 31.29 -32.86
N THR A 311 25.19 31.18 -31.98
CA THR A 311 25.54 32.28 -31.08
C THR A 311 26.14 33.40 -31.91
N ALA A 312 25.43 34.52 -32.04
CA ALA A 312 26.01 35.74 -32.59
C ALA A 312 27.04 36.28 -31.58
N THR A 313 28.31 36.26 -31.94
CA THR A 313 29.37 36.90 -31.17
C THR A 313 29.25 38.42 -31.34
N THR A 314 28.68 39.11 -30.36
CA THR A 314 28.72 40.57 -30.31
C THR A 314 30.17 40.98 -30.03
N THR A 315 30.85 41.48 -31.06
CA THR A 315 32.18 42.08 -30.89
C THR A 315 31.98 43.48 -30.33
N THR A 316 32.23 43.67 -29.04
CA THR A 316 32.35 45.02 -28.47
C THR A 316 33.66 45.63 -28.94
N THR A 317 33.59 46.52 -29.93
CA THR A 317 34.67 47.47 -30.20
C THR A 317 34.65 48.53 -29.10
N ASN A 318 35.67 48.52 -28.24
CA ASN A 318 35.96 49.65 -27.37
C ASN A 318 36.37 50.83 -28.24
N HIS A 319 35.54 51.87 -28.29
CA HIS A 319 35.97 53.19 -28.74
C HIS A 319 36.39 54.00 -27.52
N ASP A 320 37.63 54.48 -27.57
CA ASP A 320 38.21 55.43 -26.62
C ASP A 320 37.38 56.71 -26.50
N ASN A 321 37.44 57.31 -25.31
CA ASN A 321 36.83 58.58 -24.91
C ASN A 321 37.10 59.70 -25.92
N ASP A 322 36.04 60.43 -26.30
CA ASP A 322 36.01 61.90 -26.23
C ASP A 322 34.59 62.43 -26.52
N ASN A 323 34.23 63.48 -25.78
CA ASN A 323 33.00 64.30 -25.82
C ASN A 323 31.73 63.73 -25.15
N TYR A 324 31.58 64.13 -23.89
CA TYR A 324 30.28 64.41 -23.27
C TYR A 324 29.60 65.55 -24.03
N ASP A 325 28.41 65.31 -24.55
CA ASP A 325 27.40 66.35 -24.72
C ASP A 325 26.14 65.88 -24.01
N HIS A 326 25.63 66.74 -23.13
CA HIS A 326 24.39 66.55 -22.39
C HIS A 326 23.21 66.73 -23.34
N ASP A 327 22.23 65.82 -23.31
CA ASP A 327 20.80 66.20 -23.35
C ASP A 327 19.88 64.97 -23.10
N ASP A 328 19.19 65.07 -21.96
CA ASP A 328 17.81 64.71 -21.59
C ASP A 328 16.98 63.69 -22.43
N LEU A 329 16.46 62.63 -21.78
CA LEU A 329 15.01 62.49 -21.44
C LEU A 329 14.59 61.09 -20.91
N SER A 330 14.04 61.13 -19.69
CA SER A 330 12.91 60.37 -19.09
C SER A 330 12.79 58.83 -19.14
N LEU A 331 12.89 58.24 -17.95
CA LEU A 331 11.95 57.33 -17.24
C LEU A 331 10.92 56.51 -18.06
N ASP A 332 10.94 55.19 -17.88
CA ASP A 332 9.79 54.52 -17.25
C ASP A 332 10.19 53.17 -16.60
N ASP A 333 9.69 53.00 -15.37
CA ASP A 333 9.87 51.88 -14.46
C ASP A 333 8.73 50.88 -14.66
N HIS A 334 9.02 49.62 -14.98
CA HIS A 334 8.15 48.51 -14.60
C HIS A 334 8.93 47.20 -14.48
N ARG A 335 9.16 46.80 -13.23
CA ARG A 335 9.53 45.43 -12.85
C ARG A 335 8.35 44.49 -13.11
N HIS A 336 8.59 43.37 -13.78
CA HIS A 336 7.77 42.16 -13.65
C HIS A 336 8.69 40.93 -13.56
N VAL A 337 8.69 40.31 -12.39
CA VAL A 337 9.30 39.01 -12.10
C VAL A 337 8.21 37.97 -12.35
N GLY A 338 8.37 37.15 -13.40
CA GLY A 338 7.52 36.00 -13.67
C GLY A 338 8.21 34.71 -13.24
N HIS A 339 7.81 34.16 -12.09
CA HIS A 339 8.06 32.76 -11.74
C HIS A 339 7.00 31.88 -12.42
N HIS A 340 7.42 30.97 -13.31
CA HIS A 340 6.60 29.84 -13.73
C HIS A 340 7.00 28.59 -12.95
N GLY A 341 6.21 28.26 -11.93
CA GLY A 341 6.09 26.90 -11.42
C GLY A 341 4.89 26.23 -12.09
N SER A 342 5.10 25.10 -12.75
CA SER A 342 4.02 24.28 -13.30
C SER A 342 3.74 23.15 -12.31
N LEU A 343 2.62 23.28 -11.60
CA LEU A 343 1.96 22.18 -10.90
C LEU A 343 1.21 21.36 -11.95
N VAL A 344 1.44 20.04 -11.98
CA VAL A 344 0.61 19.12 -12.74
C VAL A 344 -0.35 18.48 -11.74
N ASN A 345 -1.61 18.89 -11.79
CA ASN A 345 -2.72 18.20 -11.14
C ASN A 345 -2.99 16.91 -11.90
N ALA A 346 -3.03 15.78 -11.18
CA ALA A 346 -3.64 14.56 -11.67
C ALA A 346 -5.15 14.67 -11.41
N GLU A 347 -5.94 14.71 -12.48
CA GLU A 347 -7.39 14.53 -12.45
C GLU A 347 -7.70 13.04 -12.26
N HIS A 348 -8.53 12.72 -11.28
CA HIS A 348 -9.18 11.42 -11.15
C HIS A 348 -10.56 11.47 -11.84
N PRO A 349 -11.05 10.35 -12.40
CA PRO A 349 -12.34 10.30 -13.08
C PRO A 349 -13.48 10.24 -12.05
N ASP A 350 -14.39 11.21 -12.12
CA ASP A 350 -15.68 11.21 -11.43
C ASP A 350 -16.54 10.03 -11.90
N HIS A 351 -17.07 9.29 -10.94
CA HIS A 351 -18.19 8.37 -11.14
C HIS A 351 -19.50 9.14 -10.91
N ASP A 352 -20.34 9.18 -11.95
CA ASP A 352 -21.71 9.67 -11.90
C ASP A 352 -22.55 8.93 -10.84
N SER A 353 -23.08 9.69 -9.87
CA SER A 353 -24.32 9.33 -9.16
C SER A 353 -25.13 10.59 -8.86
N ASP A 354 -26.19 10.76 -9.66
CA ASP A 354 -27.47 11.46 -9.43
C ASP A 354 -27.53 12.64 -8.44
N GLN A 355 -27.80 13.83 -8.98
CA GLN A 355 -28.63 14.83 -8.30
C GLN A 355 -29.98 14.98 -9.02
N ALA A 356 -31.02 14.44 -8.40
CA ALA A 356 -32.40 14.85 -8.62
C ALA A 356 -32.84 15.68 -7.40
N GLY A 357 -33.45 16.82 -7.67
CA GLY A 357 -33.57 17.95 -6.76
C GLY A 357 -34.64 17.84 -5.68
N ASP A 358 -34.47 18.76 -4.72
CA ASP A 358 -35.41 19.16 -3.67
C ASP A 358 -36.84 19.39 -4.18
N PHE A 359 -37.81 18.89 -3.41
CA PHE A 359 -39.12 19.52 -3.26
C PHE A 359 -39.64 19.39 -1.81
N ASN A 360 -40.15 20.53 -1.34
CA ASN A 360 -40.65 20.85 0.00
C ASN A 360 -41.88 20.06 0.49
N ASP A 361 -41.99 20.02 1.83
CA ASP A 361 -43.19 20.15 2.69
C ASP A 361 -44.33 19.12 2.62
N LEU A 362 -44.59 18.41 3.75
CA LEU A 362 -45.82 18.53 4.58
C LEU A 362 -46.03 17.36 5.58
N HIS A 363 -46.21 17.75 6.85
CA HIS A 363 -47.10 17.22 7.90
C HIS A 363 -47.10 15.77 8.43
N CYS A 364 -46.93 15.71 9.77
CA CYS A 364 -47.61 14.88 10.78
C CYS A 364 -48.65 13.82 10.34
N HIS A 365 -48.46 12.56 10.75
CA HIS A 365 -49.23 11.94 11.85
C HIS A 365 -48.80 10.49 12.16
N SER A 366 -48.93 10.16 13.44
CA SER A 366 -48.90 8.85 14.10
C SER A 366 -49.58 7.67 13.40
N CYS A 367 -49.05 6.45 13.56
CA CYS A 367 -49.79 5.31 14.12
C CYS A 367 -48.89 4.11 14.49
N ARG A 368 -49.12 3.59 15.71
CA ARG A 368 -48.75 2.25 16.22
C ARG A 368 -49.66 1.17 15.62
N ARG A 369 -49.13 -0.05 15.45
CA ARG A 369 -49.70 -1.40 15.77
C ARG A 369 -48.84 -2.47 15.09
N ASP A 370 -48.12 -3.31 15.84
CA ASP A 370 -48.53 -4.58 16.47
C ASP A 370 -48.53 -5.81 15.53
N SER A 371 -47.55 -6.67 15.78
CA SER A 371 -47.58 -8.14 15.95
C SER A 371 -48.27 -9.08 14.94
N HIS A 372 -47.52 -10.11 14.50
CA HIS A 372 -47.82 -11.58 14.54
C HIS A 372 -46.71 -12.30 13.75
N SER A 373 -45.81 -13.11 14.34
CA SER A 373 -45.92 -14.51 14.81
C SER A 373 -46.58 -15.49 13.84
N GLY A 374 -45.78 -16.45 13.32
CA GLY A 374 -46.27 -17.64 12.63
C GLY A 374 -45.10 -18.55 12.20
N ARG A 375 -45.10 -19.79 12.67
CA ARG A 375 -44.02 -20.79 12.69
C ARG A 375 -44.43 -22.00 11.83
N ALA A 376 -43.44 -22.86 11.53
CA ALA A 376 -43.52 -24.28 11.12
C ALA A 376 -43.78 -24.55 9.62
N ASP A 377 -43.27 -25.60 8.96
CA ASP A 377 -42.26 -26.63 9.25
C ASP A 377 -42.00 -27.41 7.93
N ASN A 378 -40.81 -27.99 7.80
CA ASN A 378 -40.42 -29.24 7.11
C ASN A 378 -40.92 -29.59 5.69
N LEU A 379 -39.97 -30.00 4.81
CA LEU A 379 -39.70 -31.42 4.45
C LEU A 379 -38.74 -31.56 3.25
N GLY A 380 -37.77 -32.48 3.38
CA GLY A 380 -37.14 -33.31 2.33
C GLY A 380 -36.18 -32.59 1.37
N GLY A 381 -34.89 -32.91 1.25
CA GLY A 381 -34.27 -34.24 1.26
C GLY A 381 -34.14 -34.75 -0.18
N ASN A 382 -32.95 -34.59 -0.78
CA ASN A 382 -32.38 -35.55 -1.73
C ASN A 382 -30.90 -35.25 -1.97
N GLU A 383 -30.09 -36.22 -1.58
CA GLU A 383 -28.69 -36.41 -1.97
C GLU A 383 -28.61 -36.78 -3.46
N GLU A 384 -27.62 -36.27 -4.19
CA GLU A 384 -26.91 -37.07 -5.19
C GLU A 384 -25.53 -36.49 -5.55
N VAL A 385 -24.51 -37.19 -5.04
CA VAL A 385 -23.28 -37.66 -5.72
C VAL A 385 -22.45 -36.65 -6.54
N THR A 386 -21.30 -36.32 -5.95
CA THR A 386 -20.09 -35.80 -6.60
C THR A 386 -19.33 -36.90 -7.37
N PRO A 387 -18.67 -36.57 -8.50
CA PRO A 387 -17.50 -37.32 -8.97
C PRO A 387 -16.20 -36.58 -8.61
N LYS A 388 -15.24 -37.34 -8.09
CA LYS A 388 -13.84 -36.93 -7.85
C LYS A 388 -13.07 -36.69 -9.16
N PRO A 389 -11.97 -35.90 -9.10
CA PRO A 389 -11.24 -35.39 -10.27
C PRO A 389 -10.22 -36.39 -10.82
N THR A 390 -10.05 -36.39 -12.14
CA THR A 390 -8.92 -37.00 -12.83
C THR A 390 -7.74 -36.04 -12.87
N SER A 391 -6.63 -36.51 -12.31
CA SER A 391 -5.28 -35.95 -12.37
C SER A 391 -4.74 -35.90 -13.80
N GLY A 392 -4.25 -34.73 -14.22
CA GLY A 392 -3.52 -34.53 -15.46
C GLY A 392 -2.32 -33.63 -15.21
N VAL A 393 -1.16 -34.24 -15.01
CA VAL A 393 0.15 -33.60 -15.02
C VAL A 393 0.47 -33.25 -16.47
N PHE A 394 0.73 -31.98 -16.77
CA PHE A 394 1.41 -31.58 -18.00
C PHE A 394 2.64 -30.75 -17.64
N LEU A 395 3.74 -31.20 -18.23
CA LEU A 395 5.11 -30.67 -18.15
C LEU A 395 5.23 -29.23 -18.67
#